data_AF-A0A418N978-F1
#
_entry.id   AF-A0A418N978-F1
#
_cell.length_a   1.000
_cell.length_b   1.000
_cell.length_c   1.000
_cell.angle_alpha   90.00
_cell.angle_beta   90.00
_cell.angle_gamma   90.00
#
_symmetry.space_group_name_H-M   'P 1'
#
loop_
_entity.id
_entity.type
_entity.pdbx_description
1 polymer ?
#
loop_
_entity_poly.entity_id
_entity_poly.type
_entity_poly.pdbx_seq_one_letter_code
_entity_poly.pdbx_strand_id
1 'polypeptide(L)'
;MKKLLFSSMLLASAFAVLGGMNALHEINGIGDTEKIEQNISNNYSAKYKDCISQTDFPQNYQFPVDLPSSKRDWNTLKVDASLKRYGQTLDSTIRNLNSIDAHNFIHQEFQRSKAIFQNKDISDIRKYYHCEIMRMCYDSDRFMNLGSAGQL
;
A
#
# COMPACT_ATOMS: atom_id res chain seq x y z
N MET A 1 26.80 -40.43 -34.24
CA MET A 1 26.51 -39.15 -34.93
C MET A 1 25.01 -39.05 -35.15
N LYS A 2 24.37 -37.98 -34.63
CA LYS A 2 23.14 -37.23 -35.03
C LYS A 2 22.08 -37.99 -35.88
N LYS A 3 20.77 -37.96 -35.61
CA LYS A 3 19.88 -36.82 -35.28
C LYS A 3 18.58 -37.36 -34.65
N LEU A 4 18.14 -36.75 -33.55
CA LEU A 4 16.77 -36.85 -33.05
C LEU A 4 15.95 -35.73 -33.70
N LEU A 5 14.84 -36.07 -34.34
CA LEU A 5 13.83 -35.13 -34.80
C LEU A 5 12.56 -35.40 -34.00
N PHE A 6 12.34 -34.61 -32.94
CA PHE A 6 11.03 -34.49 -32.33
C PHE A 6 10.48 -33.11 -32.66
N SER A 7 9.45 -33.15 -33.51
CA SER A 7 8.70 -32.01 -34.01
C SER A 7 8.03 -31.27 -32.86
N SER A 8 8.32 -29.97 -32.76
CA SER A 8 7.64 -29.00 -31.93
C SER A 8 6.22 -28.75 -32.44
N MET A 9 5.22 -28.80 -31.55
CA MET A 9 4.07 -27.90 -31.43
C MET A 9 2.92 -28.63 -30.74
N LEU A 10 2.67 -28.30 -29.47
CA LEU A 10 1.34 -28.40 -28.89
C LEU A 10 1.11 -27.15 -28.05
N LEU A 11 0.49 -26.17 -28.70
CA LEU A 11 -0.13 -25.00 -28.08
C LEU A 11 -1.60 -25.37 -27.82
N ALA A 12 -2.03 -25.37 -26.56
CA ALA A 12 -3.44 -25.23 -26.17
C ALA A 12 -3.54 -25.00 -24.65
N SER A 13 -3.31 -23.77 -24.21
CA SER A 13 -3.76 -23.32 -22.90
C SER A 13 -5.25 -23.01 -22.98
N ALA A 14 -6.09 -23.93 -22.52
CA ALA A 14 -7.51 -23.66 -22.30
C ALA A 14 -7.65 -22.81 -21.02
N PHE A 15 -8.11 -21.57 -21.19
CA PHE A 15 -8.56 -20.73 -20.08
C PHE A 15 -9.95 -21.19 -19.63
N ALA A 16 -10.04 -21.73 -18.42
CA ALA A 16 -11.24 -21.70 -17.58
C ALA A 16 -10.76 -21.08 -16.25
N VAL A 17 -11.33 -20.00 -15.73
CA VAL A 17 -12.66 -19.94 -15.13
C VAL A 17 -13.26 -18.54 -15.33
N LEU A 18 -14.40 -18.49 -16.02
CA LEU A 18 -15.41 -17.43 -15.89
C LEU A 18 -16.39 -17.85 -14.79
N GLY A 19 -16.87 -16.87 -14.01
CA GLY A 19 -18.20 -16.94 -13.41
C GLY A 19 -18.24 -17.03 -11.89
N GLY A 20 -18.35 -15.88 -11.23
CA GLY A 20 -18.70 -15.77 -9.82
C GLY A 20 -19.02 -14.33 -9.44
N MET A 21 -20.07 -13.76 -10.03
CA MET A 21 -20.65 -12.50 -9.57
C MET A 21 -21.63 -12.75 -8.41
N ASN A 22 -21.66 -11.77 -7.50
CA ASN A 22 -22.74 -11.36 -6.62
C ASN A 22 -23.04 -12.19 -5.36
N ALA A 23 -22.44 -11.74 -4.25
CA ALA A 23 -23.11 -11.65 -2.96
C ALA A 23 -22.62 -10.39 -2.24
N LEU A 24 -22.96 -9.22 -2.80
CA LEU A 24 -22.88 -7.96 -2.07
C LEU A 24 -24.19 -7.84 -1.30
N HIS A 25 -24.16 -8.20 -0.02
CA HIS A 25 -25.27 -7.94 0.88
C HIS A 25 -25.30 -6.44 1.14
N GLU A 26 -26.36 -5.84 0.67
CA GLU A 26 -26.90 -4.54 1.05
C GLU A 26 -26.89 -4.39 2.58
N ILE A 27 -26.12 -3.43 3.09
CA ILE A 27 -26.44 -2.75 4.35
C ILE A 27 -26.63 -1.28 3.97
N ASN A 28 -27.89 -0.90 3.84
CA ASN A 28 -28.32 0.49 3.76
C ASN A 28 -28.12 1.18 5.10
N GLY A 29 -27.69 2.44 5.03
CA GLY A 29 -27.88 3.47 6.04
C GLY A 29 -26.59 3.82 6.78
N ILE A 30 -26.20 5.07 7.01
CA ILE A 30 -26.78 6.42 6.88
C ILE A 30 -25.52 7.31 6.81
N GLY A 31 -25.34 8.17 5.81
CA GLY A 31 -25.71 9.58 5.92
C GLY A 31 -24.46 10.46 6.01
N ASP A 32 -24.47 11.52 5.20
CA ASP A 32 -23.68 12.75 5.26
C ASP A 32 -22.21 12.77 4.81
N THR A 33 -22.06 13.52 3.72
CA THR A 33 -20.81 14.02 3.16
C THR A 33 -20.32 15.17 4.04
N GLU A 34 -19.65 14.87 5.15
CA GLU A 34 -18.89 15.89 5.86
C GLU A 34 -17.49 16.01 5.25
N LYS A 35 -17.17 17.22 4.78
CA LYS A 35 -15.80 17.64 4.56
C LYS A 35 -15.06 17.51 5.89
N ILE A 36 -14.32 16.42 6.07
CA ILE A 36 -13.37 16.31 7.17
C ILE A 36 -12.23 17.27 6.86
N GLU A 37 -12.32 18.48 7.38
CA GLU A 37 -11.15 19.31 7.64
C GLU A 37 -10.17 18.45 8.44
N GLN A 38 -9.03 18.16 7.83
CA GLN A 38 -7.91 17.46 8.47
C GLN A 38 -7.29 18.36 9.54
N ASN A 39 -7.98 18.49 10.67
CA ASN A 39 -7.36 18.94 11.91
C ASN A 39 -6.68 17.71 12.52
N ILE A 40 -5.45 17.44 12.05
CA ILE A 40 -4.60 16.37 12.56
C ILE A 40 -4.29 16.70 14.02
N SER A 41 -5.04 16.09 14.93
CA SER A 41 -4.78 16.13 16.36
C SER A 41 -3.36 15.61 16.63
N ASN A 42 -2.48 16.51 17.07
CA ASN A 42 -1.08 16.25 17.41
C ASN A 42 -0.89 15.46 18.72
N ASN A 43 -1.94 14.84 19.26
CA ASN A 43 -1.88 14.09 20.51
C ASN A 43 -2.63 12.77 20.37
N TYR A 44 -1.96 11.77 19.81
CA TYR A 44 -2.38 10.38 19.97
C TYR A 44 -1.38 9.68 20.91
N SER A 45 -1.85 9.10 22.01
CA SER A 45 -1.01 8.31 22.91
C SER A 45 -0.63 7.02 22.20
N ALA A 46 0.57 6.99 21.60
CA ALA A 46 1.07 5.82 20.91
C ALA A 46 1.17 4.62 21.87
N LYS A 47 0.67 3.45 21.45
CA LYS A 47 0.79 2.19 22.21
C LYS A 47 2.22 1.67 22.16
N TYR A 48 2.92 1.95 21.05
CA TYR A 48 4.34 1.66 20.86
C TYR A 48 5.14 2.95 20.91
N LYS A 49 6.28 2.96 21.60
CA LYS A 49 7.10 4.16 21.81
C LYS A 49 7.77 4.66 20.53
N ASP A 50 7.84 3.79 19.53
CA ASP A 50 8.63 3.94 18.32
C ASP A 50 7.79 4.11 17.04
N CYS A 51 6.51 4.50 17.14
CA CYS A 51 5.65 4.72 15.98
C CYS A 51 6.28 5.62 14.90
N ILE A 52 5.94 5.31 13.65
CA ILE A 52 6.31 6.12 12.50
C ILE A 52 5.65 7.50 12.64
N SER A 53 6.47 8.53 12.60
CA SER A 53 6.06 9.92 12.67
C SER A 53 6.21 10.61 11.31
N GLN A 54 5.52 11.75 11.13
CA GLN A 54 5.75 12.57 9.94
C GLN A 54 7.21 13.04 9.82
N THR A 55 7.89 13.23 10.94
CA THR A 55 9.31 13.62 10.95
C THR A 55 10.26 12.52 10.46
N ASP A 56 9.78 11.28 10.34
CA ASP A 56 10.58 10.18 9.78
C ASP A 56 10.64 10.21 8.25
N PHE A 57 9.80 11.00 7.59
CA PHE A 57 9.85 11.19 6.15
C PHE A 57 11.03 12.11 5.75
N PRO A 58 11.68 11.88 4.59
CA PRO A 58 12.73 12.75 4.08
C PRO A 58 12.27 14.20 3.92
N GLN A 59 13.11 15.15 4.34
CA GLN A 59 12.85 16.59 4.24
C GLN A 59 12.69 17.03 2.76
N ASN A 60 11.75 17.94 2.50
CA ASN A 60 11.33 18.45 1.17
C ASN A 60 10.44 17.52 0.33
N TYR A 61 9.74 16.58 0.97
CA TYR A 61 8.83 15.69 0.27
C TYR A 61 7.39 16.24 0.20
N GLN A 62 6.79 16.23 -0.99
CA GLN A 62 5.35 16.47 -1.22
C GLN A 62 4.73 15.18 -1.76
N PHE A 63 3.61 14.74 -1.17
CA PHE A 63 2.89 13.57 -1.63
C PHE A 63 2.23 13.84 -3.00
N PRO A 64 2.47 13.04 -4.04
CA PRO A 64 1.82 13.23 -5.34
C PRO A 64 0.32 13.00 -5.33
N VAL A 65 -0.25 12.43 -4.26
CA VAL A 65 -1.70 12.29 -4.05
C VAL A 65 -2.43 13.64 -4.02
N ASP A 66 -1.71 14.74 -3.78
CA ASP A 66 -2.28 16.09 -3.80
C ASP A 66 -2.46 16.66 -5.23
N LEU A 67 -2.03 15.94 -6.27
CA LEU A 67 -2.16 16.36 -7.66
C LEU A 67 -3.50 15.89 -8.27
N PRO A 68 -4.28 16.77 -8.92
CA PRO A 68 -5.52 16.39 -9.57
C PRO A 68 -5.28 15.33 -10.66
N SER A 69 -6.20 14.37 -10.77
CA SER A 69 -6.10 13.21 -11.67
C SER A 69 -5.83 13.59 -13.14
N SER A 70 -6.26 14.78 -13.56
CA SER A 70 -6.05 15.35 -14.90
C SER A 70 -4.58 15.67 -15.23
N LYS A 71 -3.68 15.69 -14.24
CA LYS A 71 -2.24 15.89 -14.42
C LYS A 71 -1.41 14.62 -14.30
N ARG A 72 -2.03 13.46 -14.06
CA ARG A 72 -1.30 12.20 -13.88
C ARG A 72 -1.02 11.57 -15.24
N ASP A 73 0.26 11.33 -15.52
CA ASP A 73 0.67 10.64 -16.72
C ASP A 73 0.32 9.14 -16.67
N TRP A 74 0.40 8.46 -17.81
CA TRP A 74 0.05 7.05 -17.90
C TRP A 74 0.98 6.13 -17.07
N ASN A 75 2.21 6.56 -16.83
CA ASN A 75 3.15 5.83 -15.97
C ASN A 75 2.70 5.88 -14.50
N THR A 76 2.18 7.02 -14.05
CA THR A 76 1.62 7.23 -12.71
C THR A 76 0.42 6.32 -12.51
N LEU A 77 -0.52 6.26 -13.47
CA LEU A 77 -1.69 5.37 -13.39
C LEU A 77 -1.31 3.88 -13.27
N LYS A 78 -0.25 3.45 -13.95
CA LYS A 78 0.26 2.07 -13.81
C LYS A 78 0.85 1.82 -12.44
N VAL A 79 1.58 2.79 -11.90
CA VAL A 79 2.13 2.69 -10.54
C VAL A 79 1.01 2.66 -9.52
N ASP A 80 -0.06 3.46 -9.68
CA ASP A 80 -1.24 3.42 -8.81
C ASP A 80 -1.89 2.04 -8.76
N ALA A 81 -2.05 1.40 -9.92
CA ALA A 81 -2.59 0.04 -9.98
C ALA A 81 -1.70 -0.97 -9.24
N SER A 82 -0.38 -0.77 -9.30
CA SER A 82 0.61 -1.60 -8.58
C SER A 82 0.56 -1.32 -7.07
N LEU A 83 0.43 -0.06 -6.67
CA LEU A 83 0.27 0.38 -5.28
C LEU A 83 -1.01 -0.16 -4.67
N LYS A 84 -2.13 -0.17 -5.41
CA LYS A 84 -3.39 -0.76 -4.94
C LYS A 84 -3.22 -2.24 -4.61
N ARG A 85 -2.52 -3.01 -5.46
CA ARG A 85 -2.22 -4.42 -5.19
C ARG A 85 -1.29 -4.57 -4.00
N TYR A 86 -0.25 -3.75 -3.91
CA TYR A 86 0.67 -3.75 -2.78
C TYR A 86 -0.07 -3.49 -1.46
N GLY A 87 -0.94 -2.48 -1.41
CA GLY A 87 -1.76 -2.17 -0.23
C GLY A 87 -2.64 -3.35 0.20
N GLN A 88 -3.27 -4.05 -0.74
CA GLN A 88 -4.05 -5.27 -0.42
C GLN A 88 -3.16 -6.38 0.18
N THR A 89 -1.95 -6.57 -0.34
CA THR A 89 -0.99 -7.53 0.20
C THR A 89 -0.47 -7.11 1.56
N LEU A 90 -0.18 -5.81 1.76
CA LEU A 90 0.23 -5.23 3.04
C LEU A 90 -0.85 -5.47 4.10
N ASP A 91 -2.10 -5.11 3.82
CA ASP A 91 -3.24 -5.32 4.72
C ASP A 91 -3.43 -6.80 5.08
N SER A 92 -3.34 -7.68 4.08
CA SER A 92 -3.42 -9.12 4.29
C SER A 92 -2.29 -9.63 5.19
N THR A 93 -1.08 -9.16 4.96
CA THR A 93 0.10 -9.54 5.75
C THR A 93 -0.07 -9.09 7.20
N ILE A 94 -0.42 -7.83 7.43
CA ILE A 94 -0.63 -7.27 8.76
C ILE A 94 -1.71 -8.05 9.53
N ARG A 95 -2.85 -8.36 8.90
CA ARG A 95 -3.93 -9.13 9.55
C ARG A 95 -3.55 -10.55 9.94
N ASN A 96 -2.57 -11.14 9.25
CA ASN A 96 -2.12 -12.51 9.52
C ASN A 96 -0.97 -12.58 10.53
N LEU A 97 -0.44 -11.44 10.96
CA LEU A 97 0.60 -11.34 11.98
C LEU A 97 -0.02 -10.97 13.33
N ASN A 98 0.66 -11.33 14.43
CA ASN A 98 0.32 -10.78 15.73
C ASN A 98 0.75 -9.29 15.80
N SER A 99 0.28 -8.56 16.80
CA SER A 99 0.51 -7.10 16.86
C SER A 99 1.99 -6.69 16.89
N ILE A 100 2.86 -7.48 17.54
CA ILE A 100 4.30 -7.16 17.63
C ILE A 100 4.98 -7.41 16.28
N ASP A 101 4.69 -8.55 15.65
CA ASP A 101 5.27 -8.90 14.35
C ASP A 101 4.76 -7.98 13.24
N ALA A 102 3.48 -7.59 13.29
CA ALA A 102 2.90 -6.61 12.38
C ALA A 102 3.58 -5.24 12.52
N HIS A 103 3.78 -4.76 13.77
CA HIS A 103 4.50 -3.51 14.03
C HIS A 103 5.91 -3.54 13.45
N ASN A 104 6.67 -4.59 13.78
CA ASN A 104 8.04 -4.76 13.27
C ASN A 104 8.09 -4.84 11.73
N PHE A 105 7.16 -5.57 11.12
CA PHE A 105 7.06 -5.68 9.67
C PHE A 105 6.82 -4.32 9.00
N ILE A 106 5.87 -3.54 9.51
CA ILE A 106 5.57 -2.19 9.01
C ILE A 106 6.81 -1.29 9.08
N HIS A 107 7.50 -1.31 10.21
CA HIS A 107 8.73 -0.54 10.40
C HIS A 107 9.84 -0.94 9.42
N GLN A 108 10.05 -2.23 9.22
CA GLN A 108 11.04 -2.74 8.26
C GLN A 108 10.71 -2.32 6.83
N GLU A 109 9.44 -2.45 6.42
CA GLU A 109 8.99 -2.06 5.08
C GLU A 109 9.10 -0.54 4.86
N PHE A 110 8.79 0.26 5.88
CA PHE A 110 9.00 1.71 5.85
C PHE A 110 10.48 2.05 5.66
N GLN A 111 11.38 1.48 6.47
CA GLN A 111 12.81 1.76 6.37
C GLN A 111 13.40 1.28 5.05
N ARG A 112 12.98 0.11 4.55
CA ARG A 112 13.40 -0.39 3.23
C ARG A 112 13.00 0.58 2.13
N SER A 113 11.75 1.05 2.16
CA SER A 113 11.24 1.97 1.13
C SER A 113 11.90 3.34 1.24
N LYS A 114 12.16 3.84 2.46
CA LYS A 114 12.92 5.06 2.72
C LYS A 114 14.34 4.98 2.15
N ALA A 115 15.04 3.87 2.39
CA ALA A 115 16.40 3.67 1.88
C ALA A 115 16.42 3.68 0.34
N ILE A 116 15.44 3.05 -0.32
CA ILE A 116 15.33 3.08 -1.78
C ILE A 116 14.96 4.48 -2.28
N PHE A 117 14.02 5.16 -1.62
CA PHE A 117 13.60 6.51 -1.96
C PHE A 117 14.78 7.51 -1.93
N GLN A 118 15.64 7.40 -0.92
CA GLN A 118 16.81 8.26 -0.74
C GLN A 118 17.96 7.96 -1.73
N ASN A 119 17.88 6.86 -2.48
CA ASN A 119 18.84 6.55 -3.53
C ASN A 119 18.71 7.59 -4.67
N LYS A 120 19.83 8.21 -5.05
CA LYS A 120 19.85 9.22 -6.11
C LYS A 120 19.71 8.64 -7.52
N ASP A 121 19.97 7.34 -7.69
CA ASP A 121 20.03 6.65 -8.98
C ASP A 121 18.68 6.03 -9.39
N ILE A 122 17.61 6.31 -8.65
CA ILE A 122 16.26 5.84 -9.02
C ILE A 122 15.45 6.95 -9.70
N SER A 123 14.61 6.53 -10.65
CA SER A 123 13.70 7.43 -11.37
C SER A 123 12.62 7.99 -10.45
N ASP A 124 12.06 9.15 -10.82
CA ASP A 124 11.03 9.82 -10.02
C ASP A 124 9.76 8.98 -9.87
N ILE A 125 9.42 8.19 -10.89
CA ILE A 125 8.29 7.25 -10.81
C ILE A 125 8.53 6.13 -9.79
N ARG A 126 9.79 5.70 -9.58
CA ARG A 126 10.16 4.76 -8.51
C ARG A 126 10.17 5.45 -7.15
N LYS A 127 10.62 6.70 -7.07
CA LYS A 127 10.50 7.51 -5.84
C LYS A 127 9.05 7.64 -5.41
N TYR A 128 8.15 7.92 -6.36
CA TYR A 128 6.71 7.95 -6.11
C TYR A 128 6.20 6.64 -5.52
N TYR A 129 6.51 5.51 -6.18
CA TYR A 129 6.11 4.19 -5.70
C TYR A 129 6.56 3.92 -4.26
N HIS A 130 7.85 4.12 -3.96
CA HIS A 130 8.37 3.86 -2.62
C HIS A 130 7.85 4.83 -1.57
N CYS A 131 7.54 6.06 -1.96
CA CYS A 131 7.00 6.98 -0.99
C CYS A 131 5.52 6.71 -0.67
N GLU A 132 4.73 6.25 -1.63
CA GLU A 132 3.37 5.77 -1.32
C GLU A 132 3.40 4.52 -0.43
N ILE A 133 4.40 3.64 -0.58
CA ILE A 133 4.60 2.54 0.39
C ILE A 133 4.89 3.09 1.79
N MET A 134 5.77 4.09 1.92
CA MET A 134 6.05 4.72 3.22
C MET A 134 4.78 5.34 3.83
N ARG A 135 3.93 5.98 3.02
CA ARG A 135 2.64 6.51 3.46
C ARG A 135 1.72 5.41 3.98
N MET A 136 1.58 4.31 3.22
CA MET A 136 0.76 3.16 3.64
C MET A 136 1.27 2.59 4.97
N CYS A 137 2.58 2.45 5.15
CA CYS A 137 3.17 1.97 6.40
C CYS A 137 2.84 2.91 7.59
N TYR A 138 2.98 4.22 7.38
CA TYR A 138 2.60 5.22 8.39
C TYR A 138 1.11 5.14 8.75
N ASP A 139 0.23 5.05 7.75
CA ASP A 139 -1.22 4.96 7.96
C ASP A 139 -1.59 3.65 8.71
N SER A 140 -0.96 2.53 8.34
CA SER A 140 -1.15 1.24 9.01
C SER A 140 -0.67 1.25 10.46
N ASP A 141 0.53 1.76 10.73
CA ASP A 141 1.06 1.89 12.10
C ASP A 141 0.14 2.77 12.95
N ARG A 142 -0.27 3.93 12.42
CA ARG A 142 -1.21 4.82 13.09
C ARG A 142 -2.54 4.12 13.40
N PHE A 143 -3.11 3.37 12.44
CA PHE A 143 -4.38 2.65 12.65
C PHE A 143 -4.27 1.57 13.72
N MET A 144 -3.17 0.80 13.72
CA MET A 144 -2.92 -0.22 14.75
C MET A 144 -2.82 0.39 16.15
N ASN A 145 -2.28 1.60 16.24
CA ASN A 145 -2.20 2.34 17.49
C ASN A 145 -3.58 2.88 17.91
N LEU A 146 -4.36 3.46 16.98
CA LEU A 146 -5.72 3.98 17.16
C LEU A 146 -6.75 2.92 17.59
N GLY A 147 -6.71 1.75 16.97
CA GLY A 147 -7.66 0.65 17.22
C GLY A 147 -7.57 0.05 18.63
N SER A 148 -6.49 0.30 19.37
CA SER A 148 -6.31 -0.18 20.74
C SER A 148 -6.89 0.71 21.84
N ALA A 149 -7.28 1.96 21.54
CA ALA A 149 -7.80 2.89 22.56
C ALA A 149 -9.29 2.67 22.92
N GLY A 150 -9.98 1.73 22.25
CA GLY A 150 -11.43 1.52 22.39
C GLY A 150 -11.86 0.18 23.03
N GLN A 151 -10.94 -0.61 23.58
CA GLN A 151 -11.27 -1.83 24.31
C GLN A 151 -10.77 -1.72 25.76
N LEU A 152 -11.50 -0.97 26.57
CA LEU A 152 -11.46 -1.02 28.03
C LEU A 152 -12.89 -1.16 28.56
#